data_AF-A0A6L4ASC3-F1
#
_entry.id   AF-A0A6L4ASC3-F1
#
_cell.length_a   1.000
_cell.length_b   1.000
_cell.length_c   1.000
_cell.angle_alpha   90.00
_cell.angle_beta   90.00
_cell.angle_gamma   90.00
#
_symmetry.space_group_name_H-M   'P 1'
#
loop_
_entity.id
_entity.type
_entity.pdbx_description
1 polymer ?
#
loop_
_entity_poly.entity_id
_entity_poly.type
_entity_poly.pdbx_seq_one_letter_code
_entity_poly.pdbx_strand_id
1 'polypeptide(L)'
;MGRFVSPDPLGYVDGPSAYAFAGNDPANVSDPLGLWGQGEVSSKEKVAQQRSLQEARAQREAKCRADRFSVHCMSDFELNVAGHLGDESFSQPMLLEPTGADSNPIYTLNGIMNNRALAGDVAVVASRIFERDARPLWNPTRNPVFDIAQTALVNKRDIPDATTRLVARTLSEQLARLPASQNVTVAGHSQGAAIGPSAFTLNSSAERSRIDFVSIGGAACRAPADLNSRTFIINTRDVVPMFFGAGLAPCREVMEAEGPVSYQFYSFGDGRPSTSHSAQAYSFAIQTQAPSSTALESEARALLRSAASGLMKLDPAGHRTKAALRAALMTLP
;
A
#
# COMPACT_ATOMS: atom_id res chain seq x y z
N MET A 1 -38.73 -18.63 -0.60
CA MET A 1 -38.99 -19.24 -1.92
C MET A 1 -40.26 -20.07 -1.84
N GLY A 2 -41.33 -19.65 -2.52
CA GLY A 2 -42.53 -20.48 -2.65
C GLY A 2 -42.21 -21.68 -3.56
N ARG A 3 -42.40 -22.90 -3.06
CA ARG A 3 -42.30 -24.11 -3.87
C ARG A 3 -43.67 -24.37 -4.50
N PHE A 4 -43.73 -24.38 -5.84
CA PHE A 4 -44.85 -25.00 -6.51
C PHE A 4 -44.79 -26.51 -6.29
N VAL A 5 -45.93 -27.11 -5.93
CA VAL A 5 -46.03 -28.54 -5.59
C VAL A 5 -46.18 -29.43 -6.84
N SER A 6 -46.19 -28.83 -8.03
CA SER A 6 -46.30 -29.52 -9.31
C SER A 6 -45.48 -28.80 -10.40
N PRO A 7 -44.81 -29.51 -11.32
CA PRO A 7 -44.08 -28.92 -12.44
C PRO A 7 -45.02 -28.17 -13.40
N ASP A 8 -44.56 -27.07 -13.97
CA ASP A 8 -45.24 -26.36 -15.05
C ASP A 8 -45.45 -27.31 -16.26
N PRO A 9 -46.70 -27.55 -16.72
CA PRO A 9 -46.99 -28.44 -17.84
C PRO A 9 -46.31 -28.07 -19.16
N LEU A 10 -45.86 -26.81 -19.32
CA LEU A 10 -45.15 -26.35 -20.50
C LEU A 10 -43.63 -26.37 -20.34
N GLY A 11 -43.11 -26.67 -19.14
CA GLY A 11 -41.68 -26.78 -18.88
C GLY A 11 -40.94 -25.44 -18.93
N TYR A 12 -41.12 -24.59 -17.91
CA TYR A 12 -40.33 -23.36 -17.68
C TYR A 12 -40.10 -22.49 -18.92
N VAL A 13 -41.07 -22.38 -19.83
CA VAL A 13 -40.90 -21.65 -21.11
C VAL A 13 -40.55 -20.18 -20.87
N ASP A 14 -41.04 -19.60 -19.76
CA ASP A 14 -40.78 -18.21 -19.39
C ASP A 14 -39.80 -18.04 -18.20
N GLY A 15 -39.29 -19.15 -17.64
CA GLY A 15 -38.42 -19.16 -16.47
C GLY A 15 -39.04 -18.51 -15.21
N PRO A 16 -38.40 -18.64 -14.03
CA PRO A 16 -38.73 -17.75 -12.91
C PRO A 16 -38.41 -16.31 -13.33
N SER A 17 -39.40 -15.42 -13.30
CA SER A 17 -39.21 -14.00 -13.58
C SER A 17 -37.99 -13.46 -12.83
N ALA A 18 -36.96 -13.06 -13.58
CA ALA A 18 -35.70 -12.54 -13.03
C ALA A 18 -35.94 -11.31 -12.12
N TYR A 19 -37.05 -10.61 -12.35
CA TYR A 19 -37.47 -9.42 -11.60
C TYR A 19 -37.95 -9.75 -10.18
N ALA A 20 -38.54 -10.92 -9.95
CA ALA A 20 -39.00 -11.33 -8.62
C ALA A 20 -37.84 -11.70 -7.66
N PHE A 21 -36.71 -12.17 -8.19
CA PHE A 21 -35.55 -12.55 -7.36
C PHE A 21 -34.78 -11.32 -6.82
N ALA A 22 -34.79 -10.22 -7.57
CA ALA A 22 -34.10 -8.98 -7.17
C ALA A 22 -34.96 -8.03 -6.32
N GLY A 23 -36.19 -8.41 -5.95
CA GLY A 23 -37.13 -7.51 -5.28
C GLY A 23 -37.53 -6.31 -6.14
N ASN A 24 -37.41 -6.43 -7.45
CA ASN A 24 -37.64 -5.36 -8.41
C ASN A 24 -38.84 -5.76 -9.26
N ASP A 25 -40.04 -5.58 -8.72
CA ASP A 25 -41.32 -5.90 -9.36
C ASP A 25 -41.93 -4.63 -10.00
N PRO A 26 -41.55 -4.23 -11.22
CA PRO A 26 -42.06 -3.02 -11.85
C PRO A 26 -43.57 -3.08 -12.14
N ALA A 27 -44.20 -4.25 -12.06
CA ALA A 27 -45.62 -4.42 -12.34
C ALA A 27 -46.51 -4.17 -11.11
N ASN A 28 -46.03 -4.44 -9.89
CA ASN A 28 -46.81 -4.23 -8.65
C ASN A 28 -46.38 -3.02 -7.82
N VAL A 29 -45.48 -2.16 -8.30
CA VAL A 29 -45.27 -0.83 -7.72
C VAL A 29 -46.38 0.14 -8.13
N SER A 30 -47.61 -0.21 -7.76
CA SER A 30 -48.70 0.74 -7.67
C SER A 30 -48.52 1.52 -6.38
N ASP A 31 -48.07 2.76 -6.49
CA ASP A 31 -48.06 3.69 -5.37
C ASP A 31 -49.50 3.97 -4.90
N PRO A 32 -49.94 3.40 -3.75
CA PRO A 32 -51.32 3.49 -3.32
C PRO A 32 -51.74 4.91 -2.92
N LEU A 33 -50.77 5.81 -2.72
CA LEU A 33 -51.00 7.18 -2.29
C LEU A 33 -50.93 8.19 -3.44
N GLY A 34 -50.47 7.79 -4.65
CA GLY A 34 -50.31 8.68 -5.79
C GLY A 34 -49.28 9.81 -5.59
N LEU A 35 -48.37 9.65 -4.63
CA LEU A 35 -47.31 10.59 -4.28
C LEU A 35 -45.99 10.35 -5.03
N TRP A 36 -45.85 9.25 -5.76
CA TRP A 36 -44.66 8.84 -6.52
C TRP A 36 -44.36 9.74 -7.73
N GLY A 37 -45.23 10.71 -8.03
CA GLY A 37 -44.96 11.80 -8.99
C GLY A 37 -44.55 13.14 -8.37
N GLN A 38 -44.66 13.33 -7.05
CA GLN A 38 -44.41 14.65 -6.43
C GLN A 38 -42.93 14.94 -6.13
N GLY A 39 -42.04 13.99 -6.45
CA GLY A 39 -40.59 14.16 -6.37
C GLY A 39 -39.86 13.71 -7.63
N GLU A 40 -40.57 13.44 -8.74
CA GLU A 40 -39.89 13.15 -10.00
C GLU A 40 -39.20 14.40 -10.50
N VAL A 41 -37.90 14.47 -10.22
CA VAL A 41 -36.95 15.34 -10.88
C VAL A 41 -37.27 15.25 -12.38
N SER A 42 -37.68 16.37 -12.96
CA SER A 42 -38.17 16.41 -14.34
C SER A 42 -37.12 15.81 -15.26
N SER A 43 -37.54 15.18 -16.37
CA SER A 43 -36.58 14.60 -17.33
C SER A 43 -35.53 15.63 -17.78
N LYS A 44 -35.89 16.92 -17.82
CA LYS A 44 -34.96 18.03 -18.11
C LYS A 44 -33.90 18.20 -17.02
N GLU A 45 -34.29 18.16 -15.74
CA GLU A 45 -33.36 18.25 -14.61
C GLU A 45 -32.46 17.02 -14.53
N LYS A 46 -32.97 15.81 -14.76
CA LYS A 46 -32.16 14.58 -14.83
C LYS A 46 -31.10 14.68 -15.93
N VAL A 47 -31.47 15.18 -17.12
CA VAL A 47 -30.52 15.41 -18.23
C VAL A 47 -29.49 16.48 -17.87
N ALA A 48 -29.90 17.59 -17.24
CA ALA A 48 -28.99 18.63 -16.80
C ALA A 48 -28.00 18.12 -15.74
N GLN A 49 -28.47 17.32 -14.79
CA GLN A 49 -27.65 16.68 -13.75
C GLN A 49 -26.64 15.70 -14.38
N GLN A 50 -27.08 14.86 -15.32
CA GLN A 50 -26.18 13.95 -16.04
C GLN A 50 -25.12 14.69 -16.84
N ARG A 51 -25.49 15.77 -17.54
CA ARG A 51 -24.55 16.62 -18.28
C ARG A 51 -23.54 17.26 -17.33
N SER A 52 -23.99 17.81 -16.20
CA SER A 52 -23.10 18.39 -15.19
C SER A 52 -22.11 17.37 -14.63
N LEU A 53 -22.56 16.14 -14.36
CA LEU A 53 -21.67 15.04 -13.92
C LEU A 53 -20.67 14.64 -15.01
N GLN A 54 -21.08 14.60 -16.28
CA GLN A 54 -20.18 14.32 -17.40
C GLN A 54 -19.13 15.43 -17.58
N GLU A 55 -19.54 16.70 -17.49
CA GLU A 55 -18.63 17.84 -17.56
C GLU A 55 -17.63 17.84 -16.39
N ALA A 56 -18.08 17.55 -15.17
CA ALA A 56 -17.20 17.41 -14.00
C ALA A 56 -16.20 16.26 -14.16
N ARG A 57 -16.64 15.10 -14.68
CA ARG A 57 -15.75 13.97 -14.99
C ARG A 57 -14.71 14.34 -16.06
N ALA A 58 -15.13 14.98 -17.15
CA ALA A 58 -14.22 15.40 -18.21
C ALA A 58 -13.19 16.42 -17.72
N GLN A 59 -13.59 17.39 -16.89
CA GLN A 59 -12.68 18.34 -16.26
C GLN A 59 -11.68 17.63 -15.34
N ARG A 60 -12.15 16.67 -14.54
CA ARG A 60 -11.31 15.90 -13.63
C ARG A 60 -10.29 15.03 -14.38
N GLU A 61 -10.71 14.35 -15.45
CA GLU A 61 -9.83 13.61 -16.35
C GLU A 61 -8.81 14.52 -17.03
N ALA A 62 -9.22 15.72 -17.47
CA ALA A 62 -8.30 16.69 -18.05
C ALA A 62 -7.22 17.14 -17.05
N LYS A 63 -7.60 17.41 -15.79
CA LYS A 63 -6.65 17.74 -14.71
C LYS A 63 -5.71 16.58 -14.42
N CYS A 64 -6.23 15.35 -14.37
CA CYS A 64 -5.41 14.16 -14.14
C CYS A 64 -4.42 13.89 -15.29
N ARG A 65 -4.83 14.14 -16.55
CA ARG A 65 -3.93 14.07 -17.71
C ARG A 65 -2.83 15.13 -17.67
N ALA A 66 -3.13 16.34 -17.17
CA ALA A 66 -2.17 17.42 -17.05
C ALA A 66 -1.15 17.19 -15.92
N ASP A 67 -1.60 16.62 -14.80
CA ASP A 67 -0.76 16.24 -13.67
C ASP A 67 -1.27 14.91 -13.09
N ARG A 68 -0.61 13.81 -13.46
CA ARG A 68 -0.95 12.48 -12.96
C ARG A 68 -0.73 12.30 -11.46
N PHE A 69 -0.02 13.23 -10.81
CA PHE A 69 0.16 13.27 -9.36
C PHE A 69 -0.83 14.20 -8.67
N SER A 70 -1.87 14.65 -9.38
CA SER A 70 -2.92 15.48 -8.79
C SER A 70 -3.87 14.65 -7.94
N VAL A 71 -4.33 15.22 -6.82
CA VAL A 71 -5.44 14.66 -6.02
C VAL A 71 -6.71 14.46 -6.86
N HIS A 72 -6.85 15.19 -7.97
CA HIS A 72 -7.99 15.02 -8.89
C HIS A 72 -7.99 13.67 -9.63
N CYS A 73 -6.86 12.95 -9.66
CA CYS A 73 -6.82 11.58 -10.17
C CYS A 73 -7.52 10.58 -9.23
N MET A 74 -7.67 10.89 -7.95
CA MET A 74 -8.14 9.96 -6.92
C MET A 74 -9.65 9.97 -6.78
N SER A 75 -10.28 8.80 -6.73
CA SER A 75 -11.71 8.60 -6.43
C SER A 75 -12.15 9.29 -5.13
N ASP A 76 -13.44 9.56 -4.98
CA ASP A 76 -13.96 10.24 -3.79
C ASP A 76 -13.74 9.41 -2.51
N PHE A 77 -13.75 8.08 -2.64
CA PHE A 77 -13.37 7.16 -1.58
C PHE A 77 -11.89 7.30 -1.20
N GLU A 78 -10.99 7.31 -2.19
CA GLU A 78 -9.56 7.50 -1.95
C GLU A 78 -9.25 8.86 -1.34
N LEU A 79 -9.92 9.92 -1.79
CA LEU A 79 -9.80 11.26 -1.20
C LEU A 79 -10.24 11.26 0.26
N ASN A 80 -11.32 10.56 0.59
CA ASN A 80 -11.78 10.44 1.96
C ASN A 80 -10.76 9.67 2.82
N VAL A 81 -10.28 8.52 2.32
CA VAL A 81 -9.30 7.69 3.04
C VAL A 81 -7.97 8.44 3.22
N ALA A 82 -7.42 9.05 2.17
CA ALA A 82 -6.18 9.82 2.24
C ALA A 82 -6.32 11.09 3.10
N GLY A 83 -7.49 11.75 3.07
CA GLY A 83 -7.75 12.91 3.91
C GLY A 83 -7.86 12.59 5.41
N HIS A 84 -8.32 11.38 5.76
CA HIS A 84 -8.46 10.96 7.15
C HIS A 84 -7.24 10.20 7.68
N LEU A 85 -6.58 9.40 6.84
CA LEU A 85 -5.51 8.46 7.22
C LEU A 85 -4.16 8.75 6.57
N GLY A 86 -4.09 9.65 5.57
CA GLY A 86 -2.85 10.06 4.93
C GLY A 86 -2.32 11.40 5.44
N ASP A 87 -1.29 11.90 4.77
CA ASP A 87 -0.53 13.09 5.18
C ASP A 87 -1.07 14.43 4.66
N GLU A 88 -2.31 14.47 4.15
CA GLU A 88 -2.86 15.68 3.51
C GLU A 88 -3.02 16.87 4.47
N SER A 89 -3.28 16.62 5.75
CA SER A 89 -3.83 17.62 6.67
C SER A 89 -2.93 18.02 7.84
N PHE A 90 -1.80 17.34 8.08
CA PHE A 90 -1.04 17.51 9.33
C PHE A 90 0.35 18.12 9.14
N SER A 91 1.07 17.70 8.10
CA SER A 91 2.41 18.20 7.80
C SER A 91 2.76 17.77 6.39
N GLN A 92 3.32 18.69 5.61
CA GLN A 92 3.70 18.36 4.25
C GLN A 92 4.97 17.50 4.27
N PRO A 93 4.97 16.33 3.62
CA PRO A 93 6.18 15.57 3.40
C PRO A 93 7.18 16.43 2.63
N MET A 94 8.46 16.17 2.80
CA MET A 94 9.49 17.01 2.20
C MET A 94 10.71 16.24 1.78
N LEU A 95 11.28 16.69 0.67
CA LEU A 95 12.59 16.30 0.22
C LEU A 95 13.63 17.07 1.03
N LEU A 96 14.53 16.36 1.68
CA LEU A 96 15.62 16.94 2.47
C LEU A 96 16.88 17.14 1.62
N GLU A 97 17.83 17.85 2.20
CA GLU A 97 19.16 18.00 1.61
C GLU A 97 19.86 16.64 1.51
N PRO A 98 20.56 16.38 0.39
CA PRO A 98 21.33 15.15 0.23
C PRO A 98 22.51 15.11 1.20
N THR A 99 23.00 13.90 1.49
CA THR A 99 24.20 13.68 2.31
C THR A 99 25.50 14.11 1.63
N GLY A 100 25.45 14.41 0.33
CA GLY A 100 26.60 14.86 -0.46
C GLY A 100 26.17 15.45 -1.80
N ALA A 101 27.11 15.52 -2.76
CA ALA A 101 26.96 16.25 -4.02
C ALA A 101 26.71 15.36 -5.26
N ASP A 102 26.47 14.06 -5.09
CA ASP A 102 26.16 13.16 -6.21
C ASP A 102 24.93 13.66 -7.00
N SER A 103 25.09 13.70 -8.31
CA SER A 103 24.02 14.02 -9.27
C SER A 103 22.94 12.94 -9.37
N ASN A 104 23.25 11.70 -8.96
CA ASN A 104 22.31 10.59 -8.90
C ASN A 104 22.30 9.96 -7.49
N PRO A 105 21.75 10.66 -6.48
CA PRO A 105 21.71 10.11 -5.13
C PRO A 105 20.68 8.99 -5.03
N ILE A 106 20.81 8.17 -3.99
CA ILE A 106 19.79 7.20 -3.61
C ILE A 106 18.69 7.92 -2.83
N TYR A 107 17.44 7.67 -3.18
CA TYR A 107 16.32 8.24 -2.45
C TYR A 107 15.96 7.35 -1.28
N THR A 108 15.91 7.92 -0.08
CA THR A 108 15.56 7.15 1.13
C THR A 108 14.20 7.56 1.65
N LEU A 109 13.37 6.57 1.97
CA LEU A 109 12.03 6.75 2.54
C LEU A 109 12.07 6.27 3.99
N ASN A 110 11.84 7.17 4.95
CA ASN A 110 11.78 6.80 6.36
C ASN A 110 10.48 6.07 6.71
N GLY A 111 10.50 5.37 7.84
CA GLY A 111 9.33 4.74 8.43
C GLY A 111 8.59 5.62 9.44
N ILE A 112 7.76 4.95 10.25
CA ILE A 112 7.01 5.53 11.36
C ILE A 112 7.95 6.00 12.49
N MET A 113 7.45 6.90 13.35
CA MET A 113 8.17 7.45 14.52
C MET A 113 9.46 8.19 14.17
N ASN A 114 9.58 8.71 12.95
CA ASN A 114 10.77 9.44 12.51
C ASN A 114 10.47 10.93 12.40
N ASN A 115 11.24 11.73 13.13
CA ASN A 115 11.31 13.16 12.88
C ASN A 115 12.27 13.45 11.71
N ARG A 116 12.33 14.71 11.30
CA ARG A 116 13.18 15.17 10.19
C ARG A 116 14.66 14.81 10.37
N ALA A 117 15.19 14.92 11.59
CA ALA A 117 16.58 14.59 11.88
C ALA A 117 16.85 13.09 11.72
N LEU A 118 15.94 12.25 12.24
CA LEU A 118 16.06 10.79 12.15
C LEU A 118 15.92 10.29 10.70
N ALA A 119 15.13 10.97 9.86
CA ALA A 119 15.12 10.70 8.41
C ALA A 119 16.49 10.99 7.75
N GLY A 120 17.19 12.03 8.21
CA GLY A 120 18.58 12.30 7.82
C GLY A 120 19.54 11.19 8.26
N ASP A 121 19.40 10.68 9.49
CA ASP A 121 20.22 9.57 9.98
C ASP A 121 20.02 8.28 9.18
N VAL A 122 18.77 8.00 8.76
CA VAL A 122 18.45 6.88 7.86
C VAL A 122 19.14 7.06 6.51
N ALA A 123 19.19 8.29 5.97
CA ALA A 123 19.92 8.57 4.74
C ALA A 123 21.43 8.33 4.89
N VAL A 124 22.04 8.73 6.01
CA VAL A 124 23.45 8.45 6.31
C VAL A 124 23.73 6.95 6.48
N VAL A 125 22.75 6.20 6.95
CA VAL A 125 22.83 4.73 6.97
C VAL A 125 22.80 4.17 5.55
N ALA A 126 21.82 4.57 4.74
CA ALA A 126 21.71 4.09 3.37
C ALA A 126 22.94 4.46 2.55
N SER A 127 23.48 5.67 2.71
CA SER A 127 24.67 6.10 1.95
C SER A 127 25.87 5.21 2.22
N ARG A 128 26.02 4.70 3.45
CA ARG A 128 27.05 3.74 3.83
C ARG A 128 26.79 2.33 3.29
N ILE A 129 25.53 1.89 3.24
CA ILE A 129 25.15 0.58 2.71
C ILE A 129 25.43 0.50 1.21
N PHE A 130 25.15 1.57 0.48
CA PHE A 130 25.22 1.60 -0.97
C PHE A 130 26.43 2.35 -1.53
N GLU A 131 27.31 2.86 -0.66
CA GLU A 131 28.51 3.64 -1.02
C GLU A 131 28.19 4.81 -1.98
N ARG A 132 27.06 5.47 -1.79
CA ARG A 132 26.53 6.56 -2.63
C ARG A 132 25.86 7.62 -1.78
N ASP A 133 25.81 8.86 -2.24
CA ASP A 133 25.04 9.88 -1.52
C ASP A 133 23.57 9.52 -1.48
N ALA A 134 22.92 9.88 -0.37
CA ALA A 134 21.50 9.63 -0.14
C ALA A 134 20.75 10.95 -0.02
N ARG A 135 19.55 11.00 -0.58
CA ARG A 135 18.62 12.11 -0.43
C ARG A 135 17.38 11.64 0.35
N PRO A 136 17.16 12.12 1.58
CA PRO A 136 16.02 11.71 2.37
C PRO A 136 14.73 12.35 1.87
N LEU A 137 13.68 11.56 1.78
CA LEU A 137 12.28 12.00 1.69
C LEU A 137 11.65 11.74 3.05
N TRP A 138 11.35 12.82 3.76
CA TRP A 138 10.73 12.74 5.08
C TRP A 138 9.21 12.55 4.94
N ASN A 139 8.74 11.36 5.33
CA ASN A 139 7.35 11.08 5.68
C ASN A 139 7.10 11.53 7.13
N PRO A 140 6.23 12.51 7.38
CA PRO A 140 5.94 12.91 8.74
C PRO A 140 5.17 11.83 9.49
N THR A 141 5.50 11.66 10.77
CA THR A 141 4.76 10.79 11.68
C THR A 141 3.80 11.62 12.52
N ARG A 142 2.54 11.19 12.58
CA ARG A 142 1.55 11.78 13.49
C ARG A 142 1.58 11.10 14.85
N ASN A 143 1.27 9.81 14.85
CA ASN A 143 1.40 8.93 16.00
C ASN A 143 1.52 7.48 15.49
N PRO A 144 2.06 6.55 16.31
CA PRO A 144 2.32 5.18 15.84
C PRO A 144 1.08 4.46 15.32
N VAL A 145 -0.07 4.69 15.97
CA VAL A 145 -1.40 4.15 15.62
C VAL A 145 -1.78 4.46 14.18
N PHE A 146 -1.70 5.75 13.90
CA PHE A 146 -2.19 6.34 12.69
C PHE A 146 -1.28 5.94 11.54
N ASP A 147 0.03 5.95 11.76
CA ASP A 147 0.99 5.51 10.78
C ASP A 147 0.83 4.00 10.46
N ILE A 148 0.52 3.15 11.45
CA ILE A 148 0.19 1.73 11.22
C ILE A 148 -1.08 1.60 10.37
N ALA A 149 -2.13 2.36 10.71
CA ALA A 149 -3.37 2.38 9.94
C ALA A 149 -3.16 2.90 8.51
N GLN A 150 -2.36 3.94 8.33
CA GLN A 150 -1.94 4.49 7.05
C GLN A 150 -1.21 3.44 6.23
N THR A 151 -0.22 2.74 6.81
CA THR A 151 0.48 1.66 6.11
C THR A 151 -0.48 0.58 5.65
N ALA A 152 -1.43 0.17 6.49
CA ALA A 152 -2.37 -0.91 6.19
C ALA A 152 -3.46 -0.54 5.18
N LEU A 153 -4.01 0.68 5.27
CA LEU A 153 -5.21 1.09 4.54
C LEU A 153 -4.92 2.03 3.38
N VAL A 154 -3.82 2.78 3.43
CA VAL A 154 -3.40 3.70 2.38
C VAL A 154 -2.31 3.05 1.54
N ASN A 155 -1.11 2.88 2.09
CA ASN A 155 0.06 2.49 1.29
C ASN A 155 -0.07 1.07 0.72
N LYS A 156 -0.55 0.09 1.49
CA LYS A 156 -0.75 -1.29 0.99
C LYS A 156 -1.89 -1.47 0.00
N ARG A 157 -2.76 -0.46 -0.15
CA ARG A 157 -3.86 -0.45 -1.13
C ARG A 157 -3.55 0.46 -2.31
N ASP A 158 -2.31 0.94 -2.40
CA ASP A 158 -1.86 1.86 -3.43
C ASP A 158 -2.69 3.15 -3.52
N ILE A 159 -3.30 3.58 -2.40
CA ILE A 159 -4.08 4.82 -2.33
C ILE A 159 -3.09 6.00 -2.26
N PRO A 160 -3.12 6.94 -3.22
CA PRO A 160 -2.19 8.06 -3.21
C PRO A 160 -2.46 9.05 -2.07
N ASP A 161 -1.50 9.27 -1.19
CA ASP A 161 -1.46 10.37 -0.22
C ASP A 161 -0.40 11.42 -0.61
N ALA A 162 -0.25 12.47 0.20
CA ALA A 162 0.71 13.54 -0.06
C ALA A 162 2.14 13.01 -0.21
N THR A 163 2.53 12.02 0.60
CA THR A 163 3.89 11.46 0.62
C THR A 163 4.16 10.62 -0.62
N THR A 164 3.28 9.68 -0.95
CA THR A 164 3.40 8.85 -2.15
C THR A 164 3.43 9.71 -3.42
N ARG A 165 2.62 10.78 -3.51
CA ARG A 165 2.65 11.70 -4.64
C ARG A 165 3.93 12.53 -4.71
N LEU A 166 4.48 12.97 -3.57
CA LEU A 166 5.79 13.63 -3.54
C LEU A 166 6.89 12.69 -4.02
N VAL A 167 6.92 11.44 -3.54
CA VAL A 167 7.89 10.42 -3.96
C VAL A 167 7.79 10.19 -5.47
N ALA A 168 6.59 9.93 -6.00
CA ALA A 168 6.40 9.63 -7.41
C ALA A 168 6.81 10.80 -8.33
N ARG A 169 6.47 12.04 -7.93
CA ARG A 169 6.89 13.27 -8.63
C ARG A 169 8.41 13.42 -8.62
N THR A 170 9.03 13.31 -7.45
CA THR A 170 10.49 13.42 -7.27
C THR A 170 11.23 12.43 -8.16
N LEU A 171 10.77 11.17 -8.22
CA LEU A 171 11.40 10.14 -9.04
C LEU A 171 11.22 10.39 -10.53
N SER A 172 10.04 10.88 -10.95
CA SER A 172 9.80 11.22 -12.37
C SER A 172 10.70 12.36 -12.83
N GLU A 173 10.83 13.40 -12.00
CA GLU A 173 11.74 14.53 -12.27
C GLU A 173 13.20 14.07 -12.33
N GLN A 174 13.62 13.18 -11.44
CA GLN A 174 14.98 12.64 -11.47
C GLN A 174 15.23 11.79 -12.72
N LEU A 175 14.31 10.86 -13.05
CA LEU A 175 14.42 9.99 -14.22
C LEU A 175 14.43 10.78 -15.54
N ALA A 176 13.75 11.92 -15.59
CA ALA A 176 13.76 12.83 -16.74
C ALA A 176 15.11 13.55 -16.92
N ARG A 177 15.89 13.76 -15.84
CA ARG A 177 17.23 14.35 -15.91
C ARG A 177 18.33 13.35 -16.20
N LEU A 178 18.13 12.09 -15.83
CA LEU A 178 19.13 11.03 -16.01
C LEU A 178 19.13 10.49 -17.45
N PRO A 179 20.30 10.15 -18.03
CA PRO A 179 20.39 9.40 -19.28
C PRO A 179 19.52 8.14 -19.24
N ALA A 180 18.91 7.77 -20.36
CA ALA A 180 17.98 6.63 -20.44
C ALA A 180 18.57 5.29 -19.96
N SER A 181 19.90 5.14 -20.00
CA SER A 181 20.63 3.96 -19.52
C SER A 181 20.89 3.94 -18.01
N GLN A 182 20.57 5.02 -17.30
CA GLN A 182 20.77 5.12 -15.86
C GLN A 182 19.47 4.90 -15.10
N ASN A 183 19.62 4.28 -13.92
CA ASN A 183 18.53 3.97 -13.01
C ASN A 183 18.58 4.87 -11.76
N VAL A 184 17.44 4.96 -11.09
CA VAL A 184 17.31 5.57 -9.75
C VAL A 184 17.15 4.46 -8.73
N THR A 185 17.93 4.54 -7.64
CA THR A 185 17.78 3.62 -6.51
C THR A 185 16.92 4.27 -5.43
N VAL A 186 15.92 3.53 -4.94
CA VAL A 186 15.03 3.93 -3.86
C VAL A 186 15.12 2.91 -2.73
N ALA A 187 15.52 3.35 -1.54
CA ALA A 187 15.59 2.52 -0.36
C ALA A 187 14.50 2.91 0.65
N GLY A 188 13.62 1.98 1.01
CA GLY A 188 12.57 2.20 2.00
C GLY A 188 12.82 1.41 3.28
N HIS A 189 12.78 2.08 4.43
CA HIS A 189 12.86 1.42 5.74
C HIS A 189 11.48 1.37 6.41
N SER A 190 11.14 0.25 7.04
CA SER A 190 9.87 0.12 7.80
C SER A 190 8.63 0.47 6.94
N GLN A 191 7.81 1.46 7.34
CA GLN A 191 6.69 2.00 6.53
C GLN A 191 7.16 2.61 5.20
N GLY A 192 8.35 3.22 5.14
CA GLY A 192 8.90 3.77 3.90
C GLY A 192 9.02 2.73 2.78
N ALA A 193 9.19 1.46 3.15
CA ALA A 193 9.15 0.36 2.20
C ALA A 193 7.76 0.06 1.63
N ALA A 194 6.66 0.41 2.32
CA ALA A 194 5.31 0.31 1.78
C ALA A 194 4.94 1.56 0.96
N ILE A 195 5.43 2.74 1.35
CA ILE A 195 5.24 4.00 0.62
C ILE A 195 5.85 3.93 -0.78
N GLY A 196 7.07 3.40 -0.92
CA GLY A 196 7.76 3.30 -2.21
C GLY A 196 6.94 2.60 -3.30
N PRO A 197 6.60 1.31 -3.15
CA PRO A 197 5.73 0.57 -4.06
C PRO A 197 4.43 1.27 -4.41
N SER A 198 3.74 1.84 -3.42
CA SER A 198 2.52 2.61 -3.63
C SER A 198 2.77 3.83 -4.52
N ALA A 199 3.84 4.59 -4.28
CA ALA A 199 4.23 5.71 -5.12
C ALA A 199 4.57 5.28 -6.55
N PHE A 200 5.23 4.12 -6.73
CA PHE A 200 5.63 3.63 -8.05
C PHE A 200 4.43 3.35 -8.96
N THR A 201 3.26 3.02 -8.40
CA THR A 201 2.03 2.83 -9.20
C THR A 201 1.62 4.09 -9.99
N LEU A 202 2.06 5.27 -9.55
CA LEU A 202 1.81 6.55 -10.21
C LEU A 202 2.83 6.86 -11.32
N ASN A 203 3.95 6.15 -11.37
CA ASN A 203 4.93 6.27 -12.44
C ASN A 203 4.48 5.44 -13.66
N SER A 204 4.92 5.83 -14.86
CA SER A 204 4.69 5.03 -16.08
C SER A 204 5.53 3.75 -16.04
N SER A 205 5.16 2.75 -16.85
CA SER A 205 5.93 1.51 -16.95
C SER A 205 7.39 1.75 -17.37
N ALA A 206 7.63 2.67 -18.32
CA ALA A 206 8.98 3.04 -18.76
C ALA A 206 9.82 3.73 -17.68
N GLU A 207 9.19 4.43 -16.74
CA GLU A 207 9.88 5.01 -15.58
C GLU A 207 10.14 3.94 -14.52
N ARG A 208 9.15 3.08 -14.23
CA ARG A 208 9.30 1.98 -13.27
C ARG A 208 10.43 1.02 -13.65
N SER A 209 10.58 0.72 -14.94
CA SER A 209 11.66 -0.14 -15.42
C SER A 209 13.06 0.45 -15.28
N ARG A 210 13.18 1.68 -14.74
CA ARG A 210 14.44 2.36 -14.40
C ARG A 210 14.58 2.61 -12.90
N ILE A 211 13.73 1.98 -12.08
CA ILE A 211 13.75 2.10 -10.61
C ILE A 211 14.28 0.80 -10.00
N ASP A 212 15.35 0.92 -9.22
CA ASP A 212 15.87 -0.13 -8.34
C ASP A 212 15.31 0.07 -6.94
N PHE A 213 14.48 -0.87 -6.47
CA PHE A 213 13.86 -0.76 -5.15
C PHE A 213 14.52 -1.69 -4.13
N VAL A 214 14.92 -1.12 -2.98
CA VAL A 214 15.47 -1.86 -1.85
C VAL A 214 14.62 -1.63 -0.60
N SER A 215 13.99 -2.68 -0.09
CA SER A 215 13.27 -2.67 1.17
C SER A 215 14.19 -3.12 2.30
N ILE A 216 14.27 -2.34 3.39
CA ILE A 216 15.07 -2.65 4.58
C ILE A 216 14.13 -2.79 5.77
N GLY A 217 13.92 -4.02 6.26
CA GLY A 217 12.96 -4.29 7.34
C GLY A 217 11.54 -3.79 7.04
N GLY A 218 11.15 -3.81 5.77
CA GLY A 218 9.96 -3.11 5.31
C GLY A 218 8.64 -3.86 5.52
N ALA A 219 7.55 -3.10 5.64
CA ALA A 219 6.17 -3.62 5.66
C ALA A 219 5.56 -3.78 4.25
N ALA A 220 6.39 -3.89 3.22
CA ALA A 220 5.96 -4.04 1.84
C ALA A 220 5.46 -5.47 1.57
N CYS A 221 4.31 -5.59 0.91
CA CYS A 221 3.75 -6.88 0.48
C CYS A 221 3.56 -7.00 -1.03
N ARG A 222 3.79 -5.91 -1.76
CA ARG A 222 3.66 -5.79 -3.21
C ARG A 222 4.68 -4.79 -3.70
N ALA A 223 5.13 -4.96 -4.94
CA ALA A 223 5.92 -3.97 -5.65
C ALA A 223 5.76 -4.22 -7.16
N PRO A 224 5.50 -3.18 -7.98
CA PRO A 224 5.22 -3.37 -9.40
C PRO A 224 6.21 -4.32 -10.09
N ALA A 225 5.67 -5.24 -10.88
CA ALA A 225 6.42 -6.30 -11.57
C ALA A 225 7.48 -5.76 -12.54
N ASP A 226 7.23 -4.57 -13.08
CA ASP A 226 8.04 -3.90 -14.10
C ASP A 226 9.08 -2.94 -13.51
N LEU A 227 9.41 -3.05 -12.22
CA LEU A 227 10.60 -2.41 -11.66
C LEU A 227 11.89 -3.01 -12.23
N ASN A 228 12.98 -2.23 -12.31
CA ASN A 228 14.27 -2.76 -12.77
C ASN A 228 14.80 -3.85 -11.84
N SER A 229 14.74 -3.60 -10.54
CA SER A 229 15.08 -4.59 -9.52
C SER A 229 14.27 -4.40 -8.25
N ARG A 230 14.09 -5.49 -7.50
CA ARG A 230 13.38 -5.54 -6.22
C ARG A 230 14.21 -6.38 -5.25
N THR A 231 14.73 -5.74 -4.21
CA THR A 231 15.53 -6.39 -3.17
C THR A 231 14.89 -6.18 -1.80
N PHE A 232 14.69 -7.25 -1.03
CA PHE A 232 14.13 -7.20 0.31
C PHE A 232 15.14 -7.73 1.33
N ILE A 233 15.61 -6.84 2.19
CA ILE A 233 16.51 -7.12 3.31
C ILE A 233 15.67 -7.33 4.56
N ILE A 234 15.67 -8.55 5.09
CA ILE A 234 14.76 -9.00 6.14
C ILE A 234 15.56 -9.49 7.34
N ASN A 235 15.36 -8.88 8.51
CA ASN A 235 15.78 -9.49 9.76
C ASN A 235 14.70 -10.46 10.25
N THR A 236 15.05 -11.71 10.43
CA THR A 236 14.13 -12.78 10.90
C THR A 236 13.63 -12.57 12.34
N ARG A 237 14.33 -11.72 13.12
CA ARG A 237 13.90 -11.33 14.47
C ARG A 237 13.08 -10.03 14.49
N ASP A 238 12.96 -9.36 13.36
CA ASP A 238 12.21 -8.12 13.25
C ASP A 238 10.74 -8.39 12.94
N VAL A 239 9.87 -7.99 13.87
CA VAL A 239 8.43 -8.23 13.76
C VAL A 239 7.79 -7.52 12.56
N VAL A 240 8.35 -6.40 12.10
CA VAL A 240 7.70 -5.60 11.03
C VAL A 240 7.65 -6.34 9.70
N PRO A 241 8.77 -6.74 9.08
CA PRO A 241 8.73 -7.50 7.84
C PRO A 241 8.10 -8.89 8.04
N MET A 242 8.21 -9.47 9.24
CA MET A 242 7.70 -10.82 9.51
C MET A 242 6.18 -10.88 9.64
N PHE A 243 5.52 -9.85 10.16
CA PHE A 243 4.06 -9.82 10.30
C PHE A 243 3.36 -8.95 9.26
N PHE A 244 4.06 -7.95 8.73
CA PHE A 244 3.45 -6.95 7.87
C PHE A 244 4.14 -6.81 6.51
N GLY A 245 5.18 -7.58 6.19
CA GLY A 245 5.91 -7.41 4.94
C GLY A 245 6.34 -8.72 4.30
N ALA A 246 7.43 -8.63 3.53
CA ALA A 246 8.01 -9.71 2.75
C ALA A 246 8.47 -10.94 3.54
N GLY A 247 8.63 -10.81 4.86
CA GLY A 247 8.88 -11.94 5.75
C GLY A 247 7.68 -12.89 5.83
N LEU A 248 6.46 -12.36 5.68
CA LEU A 248 5.21 -13.12 5.71
C LEU A 248 5.00 -13.89 4.40
N ALA A 249 4.71 -15.20 4.49
CA ALA A 249 4.64 -16.09 3.32
C ALA A 249 3.64 -15.62 2.23
N PRO A 250 2.37 -15.26 2.54
CA PRO A 250 1.47 -14.68 1.54
C PRO A 250 2.00 -13.43 0.82
N CYS A 251 2.73 -12.55 1.51
CA CYS A 251 3.31 -11.37 0.88
C CYS A 251 4.45 -11.75 -0.07
N ARG A 252 5.25 -12.75 0.32
CA ARG A 252 6.33 -13.29 -0.51
C ARG A 252 5.81 -13.96 -1.77
N GLU A 253 4.81 -14.82 -1.64
CA GLU A 253 4.15 -15.50 -2.76
C GLU A 253 3.59 -14.51 -3.78
N VAL A 254 2.96 -13.42 -3.31
CA VAL A 254 2.48 -12.36 -4.19
C VAL A 254 3.62 -11.69 -4.96
N MET A 255 4.72 -11.32 -4.29
CA MET A 255 5.84 -10.65 -4.94
C MET A 255 6.60 -11.57 -5.91
N GLU A 256 6.79 -12.84 -5.57
CA GLU A 256 7.40 -13.84 -6.45
C GLU A 256 6.55 -14.12 -7.70
N ALA A 257 5.21 -14.14 -7.55
CA ALA A 257 4.30 -14.27 -8.68
C ALA A 257 4.36 -13.07 -9.65
N GLU A 258 4.73 -11.89 -9.13
CA GLU A 258 4.92 -10.65 -9.90
C GLU A 258 6.32 -10.58 -10.56
N GLY A 259 7.17 -11.61 -10.48
CA GLY A 259 8.45 -11.70 -11.21
C GLY A 259 9.68 -11.86 -10.31
N PRO A 260 10.90 -11.65 -10.85
CA PRO A 260 12.12 -11.87 -10.07
C PRO A 260 12.23 -10.87 -8.91
N VAL A 261 12.56 -11.41 -7.74
CA VAL A 261 12.76 -10.69 -6.48
C VAL A 261 13.98 -11.27 -5.78
N SER A 262 14.82 -10.41 -5.21
CA SER A 262 15.97 -10.82 -4.39
C SER A 262 15.63 -10.68 -2.90
N TYR A 263 15.86 -11.75 -2.13
CA TYR A 263 15.69 -11.75 -0.68
C TYR A 263 17.04 -11.93 0.02
N GLN A 264 17.30 -11.11 1.03
CA GLN A 264 18.49 -11.21 1.87
C GLN A 264 18.06 -11.31 3.32
N PHE A 265 18.29 -12.48 3.93
CA PHE A 265 17.92 -12.71 5.32
C PHE A 265 19.10 -12.49 6.25
N TYR A 266 18.79 -11.84 7.38
CA TYR A 266 19.68 -11.59 8.50
C TYR A 266 19.01 -12.05 9.80
N SER A 267 19.79 -12.21 10.85
CA SER A 267 19.29 -12.51 12.20
C SER A 267 20.09 -11.74 13.23
N PHE A 268 19.53 -10.64 13.74
CA PHE A 268 20.18 -9.80 14.75
C PHE A 268 19.17 -9.18 15.72
N GLY A 269 19.68 -8.66 16.83
CA GLY A 269 18.86 -8.15 17.92
C GLY A 269 18.21 -9.27 18.73
N ASP A 270 17.36 -8.87 19.68
CA ASP A 270 16.67 -9.77 20.61
C ASP A 270 15.16 -9.80 20.41
N GLY A 271 14.71 -9.35 19.24
CA GLY A 271 13.30 -9.27 18.87
C GLY A 271 12.58 -8.01 19.36
N ARG A 272 13.21 -7.19 20.22
CA ARG A 272 12.67 -5.87 20.56
C ARG A 272 12.82 -4.92 19.36
N PRO A 273 11.83 -4.09 19.02
CA PRO A 273 11.93 -3.19 17.88
C PRO A 273 13.16 -2.27 17.91
N SER A 274 13.57 -1.81 19.10
CA SER A 274 14.76 -0.96 19.26
C SER A 274 16.08 -1.63 18.87
N THR A 275 16.17 -2.96 18.94
CA THR A 275 17.41 -3.72 18.66
C THR A 275 17.35 -4.48 17.34
N SER A 276 16.14 -4.77 16.83
CA SER A 276 15.92 -5.61 15.65
C SER A 276 15.39 -4.86 14.44
N HIS A 277 14.76 -3.70 14.62
CA HIS A 277 14.06 -2.97 13.55
C HIS A 277 14.73 -1.62 13.18
N SER A 278 15.73 -1.13 13.92
CA SER A 278 16.36 0.16 13.60
C SER A 278 17.20 0.10 12.33
N ALA A 279 17.19 1.18 11.53
CA ALA A 279 17.99 1.27 10.32
C ALA A 279 19.49 1.07 10.61
N GLN A 280 19.98 1.58 11.74
CA GLN A 280 21.36 1.40 12.19
C GLN A 280 21.69 -0.08 12.47
N ALA A 281 20.78 -0.83 13.10
CA ALA A 281 20.99 -2.26 13.34
C ALA A 281 21.05 -3.05 12.02
N TYR A 282 20.17 -2.72 11.06
CA TYR A 282 20.26 -3.27 9.70
C TYR A 282 21.59 -2.93 9.03
N SER A 283 22.02 -1.67 9.08
CA SER A 283 23.31 -1.23 8.53
C SER A 283 24.47 -2.04 9.07
N PHE A 284 24.51 -2.19 10.41
CA PHE A 284 25.57 -2.93 11.07
C PHE A 284 25.56 -4.41 10.67
N ALA A 285 24.38 -5.03 10.60
CA ALA A 285 24.26 -6.41 10.16
C ALA A 285 24.69 -6.61 8.71
N ILE A 286 24.31 -5.73 7.79
CA ILE A 286 24.71 -5.77 6.38
C ILE A 286 26.24 -5.69 6.23
N GLN A 287 26.90 -4.87 7.06
CA GLN A 287 28.36 -4.69 7.02
C GLN A 287 29.14 -5.82 7.69
N THR A 288 28.55 -6.52 8.66
CA THR A 288 29.27 -7.49 9.52
C THR A 288 28.87 -8.94 9.29
N GLN A 289 27.76 -9.20 8.59
CA GLN A 289 27.21 -10.54 8.36
C GLN A 289 27.09 -10.78 6.86
N ALA A 290 27.44 -11.99 6.42
CA ALA A 290 27.05 -12.45 5.10
C ALA A 290 25.53 -12.71 5.08
N PRO A 291 24.81 -12.28 4.02
CA PRO A 291 23.38 -12.59 3.90
C PRO A 291 23.20 -14.11 3.81
N SER A 292 22.20 -14.65 4.52
CA SER A 292 21.82 -16.06 4.38
C SER A 292 20.67 -16.16 3.39
N SER A 293 20.82 -16.95 2.33
CA SER A 293 19.75 -17.18 1.35
C SER A 293 18.85 -18.37 1.70
N THR A 294 19.29 -19.32 2.53
CA THR A 294 18.59 -20.62 2.68
C THR A 294 18.38 -21.08 4.12
N ALA A 295 19.39 -20.96 4.99
CA ALA A 295 19.30 -21.46 6.36
C ALA A 295 18.30 -20.64 7.21
N LEU A 296 18.42 -19.31 7.17
CA LEU A 296 17.54 -18.41 7.92
C LEU A 296 16.11 -18.39 7.38
N GLU A 297 15.91 -18.73 6.11
CA GLU A 297 14.55 -18.82 5.56
C GLU A 297 13.76 -19.96 6.21
N SER A 298 14.42 -21.11 6.45
CA SER A 298 13.79 -22.25 7.12
C SER A 298 13.41 -21.92 8.57
N GLU A 299 14.26 -21.17 9.27
CA GLU A 299 14.03 -20.69 10.64
C GLU A 299 12.88 -19.68 10.68
N ALA A 300 12.85 -18.72 9.76
CA ALA A 300 11.76 -17.75 9.61
C ALA A 300 10.41 -18.46 9.37
N ARG A 301 10.39 -19.47 8.48
CA ARG A 301 9.19 -20.30 8.24
C ARG A 301 8.79 -21.11 9.48
N ALA A 302 9.73 -21.58 10.28
CA ALA A 302 9.45 -22.29 11.53
C ALA A 302 8.86 -21.36 12.60
N LEU A 303 9.43 -20.17 12.78
CA LEU A 303 8.94 -19.15 13.70
C LEU A 303 7.51 -18.71 13.36
N LEU A 304 7.23 -18.42 12.08
CA LEU A 304 5.89 -18.03 11.63
C LEU A 304 4.85 -19.14 11.87
N ARG A 305 5.20 -20.41 11.60
CA ARG A 305 4.32 -21.55 11.88
C ARG A 305 4.04 -21.69 13.38
N SER A 306 5.08 -21.52 14.21
CA SER A 306 4.93 -21.53 15.66
C SER A 306 4.00 -20.41 16.15
N ALA A 307 4.23 -19.17 15.68
CA ALA A 307 3.40 -18.01 16.03
C ALA A 307 1.94 -18.19 15.59
N ALA A 308 1.69 -18.67 14.37
CA ALA A 308 0.35 -18.97 13.87
C ALA A 308 -0.33 -20.05 14.71
N SER A 309 0.40 -21.11 15.10
CA SER A 309 -0.13 -22.16 15.96
C SER A 309 -0.45 -21.68 17.38
N GLY A 310 0.35 -20.77 17.92
CA GLY A 310 0.12 -20.14 19.23
C GLY A 310 -1.14 -19.25 19.21
N LEU A 311 -1.29 -18.44 18.16
CA LEU A 311 -2.49 -17.63 17.93
C LEU A 311 -3.75 -18.49 17.78
N MET A 312 -3.67 -19.63 17.09
CA MET A 312 -4.79 -20.57 16.96
C MET A 312 -5.15 -21.27 18.28
N LYS A 313 -4.16 -21.55 19.16
CA LYS A 313 -4.41 -22.17 20.47
C LYS A 313 -5.06 -21.23 21.49
N LEU A 314 -4.95 -19.91 21.30
CA LEU A 314 -5.57 -18.92 22.17
C LEU A 314 -7.09 -18.75 21.95
N ASP A 315 -7.67 -19.40 20.92
CA ASP A 315 -9.12 -19.43 20.74
C ASP A 315 -9.61 -20.66 19.94
N PRO A 316 -9.79 -21.81 20.60
CA PRO A 316 -10.29 -23.02 19.95
C PRO A 316 -11.76 -22.92 19.50
N ALA A 317 -12.49 -21.85 19.87
CA ALA A 317 -13.90 -21.67 19.52
C ALA A 317 -14.15 -20.72 18.33
N GLY A 318 -13.10 -20.11 17.75
CA GLY A 318 -13.18 -19.28 16.53
C GLY A 318 -14.01 -17.98 16.63
N HIS A 319 -14.65 -17.71 17.77
CA HIS A 319 -15.50 -16.54 17.97
C HIS A 319 -14.74 -15.34 18.53
N ARG A 320 -13.61 -15.56 19.22
CA ARG A 320 -12.81 -14.48 19.79
C ARG A 320 -11.62 -14.12 18.92
N THR A 321 -11.05 -14.98 18.09
CA THR A 321 -9.88 -14.69 17.22
C THR A 321 -10.26 -13.85 16.02
N LYS A 322 -11.43 -14.02 15.41
CA LYS A 322 -11.91 -13.04 14.42
C LYS A 322 -12.15 -11.68 15.05
N ALA A 323 -12.69 -11.64 16.27
CA ALA A 323 -12.95 -10.41 17.02
C ALA A 323 -11.69 -9.83 17.67
N ALA A 324 -10.66 -10.62 17.96
CA ALA A 324 -9.40 -10.25 18.63
C ALA A 324 -8.27 -10.03 17.63
N LEU A 325 -8.35 -10.59 16.42
CA LEU A 325 -7.59 -10.12 15.27
C LEU A 325 -8.23 -8.84 14.73
N ARG A 326 -9.58 -8.73 14.68
CA ARG A 326 -10.25 -7.43 14.49
C ARG A 326 -9.90 -6.44 15.58
N ALA A 327 -9.95 -6.84 16.86
CA ALA A 327 -9.64 -5.96 17.98
C ALA A 327 -8.15 -5.67 17.99
N ALA A 328 -7.22 -6.60 17.81
CA ALA A 328 -5.80 -6.29 17.67
C ALA A 328 -5.52 -5.40 16.43
N LEU A 329 -6.25 -5.56 15.32
CA LEU A 329 -6.19 -4.62 14.19
C LEU A 329 -6.92 -3.28 14.47
N MET A 330 -7.73 -3.17 15.53
CA MET A 330 -8.46 -1.97 15.98
C MET A 330 -7.97 -1.40 17.33
N THR A 331 -7.02 -2.06 18.01
CA THR A 331 -6.48 -1.77 19.35
C THR A 331 -4.98 -2.03 19.46
N LEU A 332 -4.29 -2.37 18.36
CA LEU A 332 -2.91 -1.88 18.21
C LEU A 332 -3.04 -0.37 18.40
N PRO A 333 -2.35 0.18 19.43
CA PRO A 333 -2.63 1.50 19.96
C PRO A 333 -2.76 2.46 18.83
#